data_AF-A0A8T5RHC3-F1
#
_entry.id   AF-A0A8T5RHC3-F1
#
_cell.length_a   1.000
_cell.length_b   1.000
_cell.length_c   1.000
_cell.angle_alpha   90.00
_cell.angle_beta   90.00
_cell.angle_gamma   90.00
#
_symmetry.space_group_name_H-M   'P 1'
#
loop_
_entity.id
_entity.type
_entity.pdbx_description
1 polymer ?
#
loop_
_entity_poly.entity_id
_entity_poly.type
_entity_poly.pdbx_seq_one_letter_code
_entity_poly.pdbx_strand_id
1 'polypeptide(L)'
;MVNKVITNTDFNSKGYLTPIQSNLINKLRNNGPTTRKDLVKILNNPRTTIYDNLLKLQKRKLIEKFTRNNGMRGRPLVFWKVKE
;
A
#
# COMPACT_ATOMS: atom_id res chain seq x y z
N MET A 1 28.14 -3.73 -11.17
CA MET A 1 26.92 -2.93 -10.92
C MET A 1 26.24 -3.53 -9.70
N VAL A 2 26.27 -2.83 -8.56
CA VAL A 2 25.77 -3.38 -7.29
C VAL A 2 24.25 -3.32 -7.28
N ASN A 3 23.60 -4.46 -7.48
CA ASN A 3 22.18 -4.62 -7.19
C ASN A 3 22.00 -4.45 -5.69
N LYS A 4 21.65 -3.23 -5.26
CA LYS A 4 21.25 -2.95 -3.88
C LYS A 4 19.92 -3.67 -3.65
N VAL A 5 19.98 -4.91 -3.21
CA VAL A 5 18.84 -5.62 -2.63
C VAL A 5 18.40 -4.78 -1.45
N ILE A 6 17.33 -4.00 -1.63
CA ILE A 6 16.71 -3.24 -0.55
C ILE A 6 16.13 -4.28 0.39
N THR A 7 16.93 -4.67 1.39
CA THR A 7 16.53 -5.59 2.44
C THR A 7 15.35 -4.97 3.21
N ASN A 8 14.45 -5.83 3.69
CA ASN A 8 13.22 -5.52 4.43
C ASN A 8 13.41 -4.66 5.72
N THR A 9 14.61 -4.15 5.97
CA THR A 9 15.06 -3.44 7.17
C THR A 9 14.71 -1.95 7.17
N ASP A 10 14.50 -1.32 6.01
CA ASP A 10 14.37 0.15 5.94
C ASP A 10 13.08 0.71 6.56
N PHE A 11 12.03 -0.10 6.74
CA PHE A 11 10.81 0.34 7.45
C PHE A 11 10.66 -0.21 8.86
N ASN A 12 11.41 -1.25 9.23
CA ASN A 12 11.56 -1.58 10.65
C ASN A 12 12.33 -0.48 11.40
N SER A 13 13.05 0.41 10.69
CA SER A 13 13.65 1.62 11.27
C SER A 13 12.63 2.60 11.88
N LYS A 14 11.35 2.50 11.48
CA LYS A 14 10.26 3.32 11.98
C LYS A 14 9.51 2.54 13.04
N GLY A 15 10.01 2.53 14.28
CA GLY A 15 9.38 1.89 15.45
C GLY A 15 7.95 2.34 15.80
N TYR A 16 7.28 3.05 14.89
CA TYR A 16 5.91 3.57 15.01
C TYR A 16 4.91 2.94 14.02
N LEU A 17 5.33 1.97 13.19
CA LEU A 17 4.45 1.21 12.30
C LEU A 17 4.05 -0.12 12.93
N THR A 18 2.74 -0.40 12.92
CA THR A 18 2.24 -1.73 13.31
C THR A 18 2.62 -2.79 12.25
N PRO A 19 2.67 -4.09 12.59
CA PRO A 19 2.98 -5.14 11.62
C PRO A 19 2.12 -5.10 10.35
N ILE A 20 0.81 -4.82 10.48
CA ILE A 20 -0.13 -4.70 9.35
C ILE A 20 0.25 -3.53 8.43
N GLN A 21 0.66 -2.40 9.02
CA GLN A 21 1.07 -1.21 8.26
C GLN A 21 2.37 -1.46 7.50
N SER A 22 3.36 -2.07 8.15
CA SER A 22 4.62 -2.46 7.51
C SER A 22 4.38 -3.44 6.36
N ASN A 23 3.52 -4.45 6.57
CA ASN A 23 3.15 -5.39 5.53
C ASN A 23 2.45 -4.72 4.34
N LEU A 24 1.54 -3.78 4.59
CA LEU A 24 0.87 -3.00 3.54
C LEU A 24 1.88 -2.23 2.68
N ILE A 25 2.78 -1.48 3.31
CA ILE A 25 3.81 -0.71 2.58
C ILE A 25 4.70 -1.64 1.77
N ASN A 26 5.16 -2.74 2.36
CA ASN A 26 6.01 -3.71 1.68
C ASN A 26 5.33 -4.31 0.46
N LYS A 27 4.03 -4.66 0.56
CA LYS A 27 3.27 -5.14 -0.61
C LYS A 27 3.08 -4.07 -1.68
N LEU A 28 2.80 -2.82 -1.29
CA LEU A 28 2.69 -1.71 -2.25
C LEU A 28 4.01 -1.40 -2.95
N ARG A 29 5.15 -1.58 -2.29
CA ARG A 29 6.48 -1.45 -2.93
C ARG A 29 6.76 -2.58 -3.92
N ASN A 30 6.54 -3.82 -3.49
CA ASN A 30 6.93 -4.99 -4.29
C ASN A 30 5.99 -5.23 -5.48
N ASN A 31 4.68 -4.98 -5.31
CA ASN A 31 3.68 -5.26 -6.33
C ASN A 31 3.32 -4.00 -7.16
N GLY A 32 3.79 -2.83 -6.75
CA GLY A 32 3.39 -1.55 -7.32
C GLY A 32 1.95 -1.15 -6.97
N PRO A 33 1.36 -0.20 -7.72
CA PRO A 33 0.05 0.33 -7.41
C PRO A 33 -1.05 -0.73 -7.37
N THR A 34 -1.74 -0.87 -6.24
CA THR A 34 -2.73 -1.94 -6.04
C THR A 34 -4.05 -1.42 -5.48
N THR A 35 -5.15 -2.12 -5.79
CA THR A 35 -6.46 -1.73 -5.26
C THR A 35 -6.67 -2.27 -3.85
N ARG A 36 -7.60 -1.66 -3.11
CA ARG A 36 -8.04 -2.19 -1.80
C ARG A 36 -8.51 -3.65 -1.90
N LYS A 37 -9.18 -4.02 -2.99
CA LYS A 37 -9.69 -5.39 -3.19
C LYS A 37 -8.53 -6.38 -3.28
N ASP A 38 -7.47 -6.01 -3.98
CA ASP A 38 -6.30 -6.87 -4.15
C ASP A 38 -5.49 -6.96 -2.86
N LEU A 39 -5.33 -5.85 -2.14
CA LEU A 39 -4.66 -5.86 -0.83
C LEU A 39 -5.37 -6.76 0.19
N VAL A 40 -6.71 -6.80 0.18
CA VAL A 40 -7.49 -7.74 1.00
C VAL A 40 -7.17 -9.19 0.66
N LYS A 41 -7.09 -9.52 -0.64
CA LYS A 41 -6.75 -10.87 -1.09
C LYS A 41 -5.31 -11.26 -0.73
N ILE A 42 -4.37 -10.34 -0.93
CA ILE A 42 -2.94 -10.58 -0.72
C ILE A 42 -2.61 -10.74 0.76
N LEU A 43 -3.23 -9.92 1.63
CA LEU A 43 -2.92 -9.89 3.06
C LEU A 43 -3.88 -10.73 3.90
N ASN A 44 -4.90 -11.33 3.28
CA ASN A 44 -5.97 -12.10 3.92
C ASN A 44 -6.54 -11.41 5.18
N ASN A 45 -6.78 -10.10 5.09
CA ASN A 45 -7.22 -9.26 6.19
C ASN A 45 -8.57 -8.59 5.88
N PRO A 46 -9.40 -8.29 6.90
CA PRO A 46 -10.70 -7.66 6.69
C PRO A 46 -10.64 -6.35 5.90
N ARG A 47 -11.63 -6.13 5.04
CA ARG A 47 -11.68 -4.97 4.13
C ARG A 47 -11.65 -3.62 4.84
N THR A 48 -12.29 -3.52 6.00
CA THR A 48 -12.29 -2.33 6.85
C THR A 48 -10.91 -2.11 7.47
N THR A 49 -10.31 -3.16 8.04
CA THR A 49 -8.94 -3.12 8.60
C THR A 49 -7.91 -2.64 7.58
N ILE A 50 -7.97 -3.13 6.34
CA ILE A 50 -7.10 -2.66 5.26
C ILE A 50 -7.35 -1.17 4.97
N TYR A 51 -8.62 -0.76 4.85
CA TYR A 51 -8.98 0.63 4.57
C TYR A 51 -8.50 1.59 5.66
N ASP A 52 -8.70 1.25 6.93
CA ASP A 52 -8.32 2.09 8.06
C ASP A 52 -6.81 2.27 8.14
N ASN A 53 -6.05 1.20 7.90
CA ASN A 53 -4.59 1.28 7.87
C ASN A 53 -4.08 2.06 6.65
N LEU A 54 -4.69 1.92 5.48
CA LEU A 54 -4.37 2.74 4.32
C LEU A 54 -4.60 4.23 4.61
N LEU A 55 -5.70 4.60 5.26
CA LEU A 55 -5.96 5.98 5.66
C LEU A 55 -4.94 6.49 6.68
N LYS A 56 -4.57 5.69 7.68
CA LYS A 56 -3.53 6.05 8.66
C LYS A 56 -2.18 6.29 7.97
N LEU A 57 -1.81 5.43 7.03
CA LEU A 57 -0.58 5.57 6.24
C LEU A 57 -0.61 6.79 5.32
N GLN A 58 -1.77 7.08 4.72
CA GLN A 58 -1.96 8.27 3.88
C GLN A 58 -1.83 9.56 4.69
N LYS A 59 -2.42 9.62 5.89
CA LYS A 59 -2.28 10.76 6.82
C LYS A 59 -0.81 11.01 7.19
N ARG A 60 -0.04 9.94 7.32
CA ARG A 60 1.41 9.98 7.57
C ARG A 60 2.25 10.30 6.30
N LYS A 61 1.59 10.56 5.16
CA LYS A 61 2.22 10.86 3.86
C LYS A 61 3.16 9.74 3.36
N LEU A 62 2.94 8.50 3.77
CA LEU A 62 3.75 7.35 3.35
C LEU A 62 3.23 6.69 2.07
N ILE A 63 1.93 6.84 1.81
CA ILE A 63 1.26 6.31 0.62
C ILE A 63 0.32 7.36 0.07
N GLU A 64 -0.01 7.23 -1.21
CA GLU A 64 -1.02 8.06 -1.86
C GLU A 64 -2.02 7.22 -2.65
N LYS A 65 -3.21 7.77 -2.83
CA LYS A 65 -4.26 7.17 -3.64
C LYS A 65 -4.42 7.95 -4.94
N PHE A 66 -4.65 7.23 -6.02
CA PHE A 66 -5.02 7.82 -7.30
C PHE A 66 -6.12 6.98 -7.96
N THR A 67 -6.83 7.61 -8.88
CA THR A 67 -7.89 6.94 -9.65
C THR A 67 -7.43 6.76 -11.08
N ARG A 68 -7.66 5.59 -11.65
CA ARG A 68 -7.47 5.35 -13.08
C ARG A 68 -8.85 5.24 -13.73
N ASN A 69 -9.16 6.16 -14.63
CA ASN A 69 -10.35 6.04 -15.46
C ASN A 69 -10.04 5.04 -16.58
N ASN A 70 -10.81 3.97 -16.68
CA ASN A 70 -10.66 2.95 -17.70
C ASN A 70 -11.58 3.19 -18.91
N GLY A 71 -12.24 4.35 -19.00
CA GLY A 71 -13.18 4.69 -20.07
C GLY A 71 -14.52 3.94 -19.98
N MET A 72 -14.67 3.04 -19.02
CA MET A 72 -15.89 2.27 -18.80
C MET A 72 -16.87 3.01 -17.87
N ARG A 73 -18.17 2.82 -18.11
CA ARG A 73 -19.24 3.35 -17.26
C ARG A 73 -19.13 2.76 -15.84
N GLY A 74 -19.13 3.63 -14.82
CA GLY A 74 -19.12 3.23 -13.41
C GLY A 74 -18.14 4.05 -12.56
N ARG A 75 -18.01 3.67 -11.28
CA ARG A 75 -17.06 4.32 -10.37
C ARG A 75 -15.63 3.90 -10.73
N PRO A 76 -14.70 4.85 -10.95
CA PRO A 76 -13.33 4.51 -11.28
C PRO A 76 -12.65 3.74 -10.14
N LEU A 77 -11.70 2.87 -10.51
CA LEU A 77 -10.92 2.11 -9.57
C LEU A 77 -9.94 3.02 -8.82
N VAL A 78 -9.84 2.80 -7.52
CA VAL A 78 -8.90 3.49 -6.64
C VAL A 78 -7.70 2.60 -6.39
N PHE A 79 -6.54 3.09 -6.79
CA PHE A 79 -5.24 2.47 -6.57
C PHE A 79 -4.50 3.20 -5.47
N TRP A 80 -3.67 2.44 -4.76
CA TRP A 80 -2.78 2.94 -3.71
C TRP A 80 -1.35 2.64 -4.14
N LYS A 81 -0.43 3.58 -3.90
CA LYS A 81 1.01 3.38 -4.12
C LYS A 81 1.81 4.02 -3.00
N VAL A 82 3.04 3.56 -2.83
CA VAL A 82 3.99 4.22 -1.93
C VAL A 82 4.34 5.59 -2.51
N LYS A 83 4.41 6.58 -1.63
CA LYS A 83 4.83 7.93 -2.00
C LYS A 83 6.35 7.94 -2.13
N GLU A 84 6.86 8.39 -3.28
CA GLU A 84 8.29 8.63 -3.53
C GLU A 84 8.79 9.87 -2.77
#